data_AF-A0A3L6JR04-F1
#
_entry.id   AF-A0A3L6JR04-F1
#
_cell.length_a   1.000
_cell.length_b   1.000
_cell.length_c   1.000
_cell.angle_alpha   90.00
_cell.angle_beta   90.00
_cell.angle_gamma   90.00
#
_symmetry.space_group_name_H-M   'P 1'
#
loop_
_entity.id
_entity.type
_entity.pdbx_description
1 polymer ?
#
loop_
_entity_poly.entity_id
_entity_poly.type
_entity_poly.pdbx_seq_one_letter_code
_entity_poly.pdbx_strand_id
1 'polypeptide(L)'
;MSWQEFVEVSTRHLGVKPPRLRVPGAVAKFGIALLSPIKNRKKMTFFWHPKSVDMMGSERVYTNEKAKRLLDWAPRVTMADGFRRAIDWYFENGYLEKGS
;
A
#
# COMPACT_ATOMS: atom_id res chain seq x y z
N MET A 1 -10.89 -6.77 2.34
CA MET A 1 -9.71 -7.26 1.60
C MET A 1 -8.58 -7.39 2.58
N SER A 2 -8.03 -8.59 2.73
CA SER A 2 -6.89 -8.87 3.61
C SER A 2 -5.58 -8.36 3.02
N TRP A 3 -4.53 -8.27 3.84
CA TRP A 3 -3.18 -7.91 3.37
C TRP A 3 -2.64 -8.89 2.31
N GLN A 4 -2.97 -10.18 2.43
CA GLN A 4 -2.52 -11.19 1.48
C GLN A 4 -3.21 -11.05 0.13
N GLU A 5 -4.54 -10.85 0.13
CA GLU A 5 -5.32 -10.59 -1.09
C GLU A 5 -4.82 -9.32 -1.80
N PHE A 6 -4.51 -8.27 -1.03
CA PHE A 6 -3.96 -7.04 -1.58
C PHE A 6 -2.61 -7.26 -2.29
N VAL A 7 -1.70 -7.99 -1.64
CA VAL A 7 -0.38 -8.32 -2.22
C VAL A 7 -0.56 -9.20 -3.46
N GLU A 8 -1.45 -10.17 -3.44
CA GLU A 8 -1.72 -11.06 -4.59
C GLU A 8 -2.25 -10.26 -5.79
N VAL A 9 -3.28 -9.43 -5.61
CA VAL A 9 -3.84 -8.60 -6.67
C VAL A 9 -2.77 -7.66 -7.23
N SER A 10 -2.02 -6.99 -6.36
CA SER A 10 -0.97 -6.05 -6.79
C SER A 10 0.14 -6.75 -7.57
N THR A 11 0.65 -7.87 -7.07
CA THR A 11 1.75 -8.61 -7.71
C THR A 11 1.34 -9.22 -9.04
N ARG A 12 0.11 -9.74 -9.15
CA ARG A 12 -0.47 -10.25 -10.40
C ARG A 12 -0.54 -9.16 -11.47
N HIS A 13 -1.01 -7.96 -11.11
CA HIS A 13 -1.15 -6.86 -12.07
C HIS A 13 0.17 -6.15 -12.40
N LEU A 14 1.10 -6.09 -11.46
CA LEU A 14 2.42 -5.51 -11.68
C LEU A 14 3.40 -6.47 -12.39
N GLY A 15 3.07 -7.77 -12.47
CA GLY A 15 3.95 -8.78 -13.06
C GLY A 15 5.20 -9.10 -12.21
N VAL A 16 5.19 -8.74 -10.92
CA VAL A 16 6.34 -8.90 -10.02
C VAL A 16 6.15 -10.08 -9.06
N LYS A 17 7.26 -10.68 -8.63
CA LYS A 17 7.21 -11.76 -7.62
C LYS A 17 6.79 -11.20 -6.27
N PRO A 18 5.93 -11.92 -5.50
CA PRO A 18 5.54 -11.48 -4.18
C PRO A 18 6.74 -11.46 -3.22
N PRO A 19 6.75 -10.52 -2.25
CA PRO A 19 7.81 -10.42 -1.27
C PRO A 19 7.85 -11.69 -0.40
N ARG A 20 9.02 -12.32 -0.34
CA ARG A 20 9.23 -13.57 0.40
C ARG A 20 9.59 -13.36 1.87
N LEU A 21 10.15 -12.20 2.20
CA LEU A 21 10.64 -11.90 3.54
C LEU A 21 9.53 -11.27 4.39
N ARG A 22 9.25 -11.88 5.54
CA ARG A 22 8.39 -11.30 6.57
C ARG A 22 9.27 -10.78 7.71
N VAL A 23 9.34 -9.47 7.87
CA VAL A 23 10.12 -8.83 8.92
C VAL A 23 9.20 -8.46 10.09
N PRO A 24 9.52 -8.85 11.33
CA PRO A 24 8.75 -8.40 12.49
C PRO A 24 8.75 -6.87 12.62
N GLY A 25 7.61 -6.27 13.01
CA GLY A 25 7.44 -4.82 13.07
C GLY A 25 8.49 -4.11 13.95
N ALA A 26 8.92 -4.72 15.05
CA ALA A 26 9.97 -4.17 15.92
C ALA A 26 11.33 -4.03 15.21
N VAL A 27 11.73 -5.05 14.43
CA VAL A 27 12.98 -5.05 13.66
C VAL A 27 12.91 -3.99 12.56
N ALA A 28 11.77 -3.91 11.85
CA ALA A 28 11.54 -2.90 10.83
C ALA A 28 11.60 -1.46 11.39
N LYS A 29 10.98 -1.21 12.56
CA LYS A 29 11.04 0.08 13.25
C LYS A 29 12.46 0.48 13.61
N PHE A 30 13.23 -0.46 14.18
CA PHE A 30 14.62 -0.21 14.54
C PHE A 30 15.47 0.15 13.32
N GLY A 31 15.35 -0.63 12.24
CA GLY A 31 16.06 -0.34 10.98
C GLY A 31 15.71 1.02 10.39
N ILE A 32 14.41 1.38 10.38
CA ILE A 32 13.97 2.70 9.89
C ILE A 32 14.46 3.82 10.80
N ALA A 33 14.43 3.65 12.13
CA ALA A 33 14.92 4.66 13.07
C ALA A 33 16.41 4.95 12.86
N LEU A 34 17.22 3.91 12.64
CA LEU A 34 18.66 4.06 12.39
C LEU A 34 18.95 4.78 11.07
N LEU A 35 18.18 4.49 10.01
CA LEU A 35 18.39 5.05 8.68
C LEU A 35 17.72 6.41 8.47
N SER A 36 16.75 6.76 9.32
CA SER A 36 15.92 7.97 9.20
C SER A 36 16.75 9.27 9.12
N PRO A 37 17.76 9.52 9.98
CA PRO A 37 18.55 10.75 9.90
C PRO A 37 19.34 10.90 8.59
N ILE A 38 19.80 9.77 8.03
CA ILE A 38 20.58 9.76 6.79
C ILE A 38 19.65 9.97 5.59
N LYS A 39 18.53 9.25 5.55
CA LYS A 39 17.58 9.25 4.44
C LYS A 39 16.73 10.53 4.40
N ASN A 40 16.40 11.11 5.54
CA ASN A 40 15.64 12.36 5.64
C ASN A 40 16.50 13.63 5.55
N ARG A 41 17.83 13.51 5.41
CA ARG A 41 18.75 14.67 5.42
C ARG A 41 18.48 15.70 4.33
N LYS A 42 17.99 15.28 3.16
CA LYS A 42 17.76 16.17 2.00
C LYS A 42 16.29 16.34 1.64
N LYS A 43 15.42 15.40 2.02
CA LYS A 43 13.98 15.42 1.78
C LYS A 43 13.29 14.68 2.92
N MET A 44 12.27 15.29 3.53
CA MET A 44 11.40 14.59 4.47
C MET A 44 10.58 13.57 3.68
N THR A 45 10.87 12.29 3.91
CA THR A 45 10.22 11.20 3.20
C THR A 45 9.36 10.41 4.16
N PHE A 46 8.06 10.34 3.86
CA PHE A 46 7.05 9.68 4.70
C PHE A 46 7.46 8.26 5.11
N PHE A 47 8.11 7.51 4.23
CA PHE A 47 8.48 6.11 4.48
C PHE A 47 9.63 5.91 5.47
N TRP A 48 10.44 6.93 5.74
CA TRP A 48 11.62 6.83 6.64
C TRP A 48 11.31 7.33 8.05
N HIS A 49 10.12 7.01 8.56
CA HIS A 49 9.69 7.34 9.92
C HIS A 49 9.15 6.09 10.64
N PRO A 50 9.51 5.82 11.92
CA PRO A 50 9.04 4.62 12.65
C PRO A 50 7.50 4.48 12.70
N LYS A 51 6.78 5.61 12.83
CA LYS A 51 5.31 5.65 12.75
C LYS A 51 4.74 5.07 11.44
N SER A 52 5.51 5.07 10.35
CA SER A 52 5.06 4.49 9.08
C SER A 52 4.94 2.98 9.16
N VAL A 53 5.78 2.33 9.99
CA VAL A 53 5.66 0.90 10.30
C VAL A 53 4.39 0.62 11.11
N ASP A 54 4.09 1.47 12.09
CA ASP A 54 2.84 1.37 12.86
C ASP A 54 1.61 1.52 11.98
N MET A 55 1.65 2.48 11.04
CA MET A 55 0.55 2.69 10.10
C MET A 55 0.34 1.49 9.18
N MET A 56 1.43 0.89 8.66
CA MET A 56 1.35 -0.31 7.81
C MET A 56 0.85 -1.54 8.56
N GLY A 57 1.19 -1.67 9.85
CA GLY A 57 0.72 -2.77 10.69
C GLY A 57 -0.70 -2.60 11.22
N SER A 58 -1.29 -1.41 11.09
CA SER A 58 -2.64 -1.14 11.61
C SER A 58 -3.73 -1.60 10.64
N GLU A 59 -4.66 -2.42 11.14
CA GLU A 59 -5.83 -2.86 10.38
C GLU A 59 -6.88 -1.74 10.32
N ARG A 60 -6.76 -0.86 9.33
CA ARG A 60 -7.68 0.28 9.12
C ARG A 60 -8.73 -0.03 8.05
N VAL A 61 -9.40 -1.16 8.19
CA VAL A 61 -10.52 -1.52 7.32
C VAL A 61 -11.79 -0.89 7.88
N TYR A 62 -12.32 0.11 7.19
CA TYR A 62 -13.56 0.79 7.59
C TYR A 62 -14.77 0.21 6.86
N THR A 63 -15.89 0.08 7.59
CA THR A 63 -17.15 -0.38 7.01
C THR A 63 -17.90 0.79 6.35
N ASN A 64 -18.47 0.53 5.17
CA ASN A 64 -19.24 1.53 4.41
C ASN A 64 -20.75 1.47 4.70
N GLU A 65 -21.16 0.75 5.73
CA GLU A 65 -22.56 0.50 6.06
C GLU A 65 -23.33 1.79 6.37
N LYS A 66 -22.69 2.70 7.11
CA LYS A 66 -23.28 4.00 7.44
C LYS A 66 -23.55 4.85 6.20
N ALA A 67 -22.62 4.84 5.24
CA ALA A 67 -22.76 5.58 3.99
C ALA A 67 -23.87 5.01 3.10
N LYS A 68 -23.94 3.68 2.97
CA LYS A 68 -25.01 2.99 2.23
C LYS A 68 -26.40 3.33 2.79
N ARG A 69 -26.54 3.32 4.12
CA ARG A 69 -27.82 3.60 4.80
C ARG A 69 -28.26 5.06 4.66
N LEU A 70 -27.33 6.01 4.74
CA LEU A 70 -27.68 7.44 4.81
C LEU A 70 -27.75 8.12 3.45
N LEU A 71 -26.99 7.64 2.46
CA LEU A 71 -26.79 8.33 1.18
C LEU A 71 -27.34 7.55 -0.02
N ASP A 72 -27.98 6.39 0.22
CA ASP A 72 -28.37 5.40 -0.82
C ASP A 72 -27.24 5.12 -1.82
N TRP A 73 -26.00 5.19 -1.32
CA TRP A 73 -24.80 5.13 -2.14
C TRP A 73 -24.13 3.76 -2.01
N ALA A 74 -23.88 3.12 -3.15
CA ALA A 74 -23.10 1.90 -3.24
C ALA A 74 -21.85 2.12 -4.12
N PRO A 75 -20.69 1.54 -3.74
CA PRO A 75 -19.50 1.60 -4.57
C PRO A 75 -19.76 0.87 -5.90
N ARG A 76 -19.60 1.60 -7.02
CA ARG A 76 -19.77 1.04 -8.39
C ARG A 76 -18.62 0.16 -8.84
N VAL A 77 -17.49 0.22 -8.14
CA VAL A 77 -16.24 -0.45 -8.50
C VAL A 77 -15.74 -1.19 -7.27
N THR A 78 -15.33 -2.44 -7.45
CA THR A 78 -14.73 -3.23 -6.37
C THR A 78 -13.33 -2.70 -6.04
N MET A 79 -12.80 -2.99 -4.85
CA MET A 79 -11.42 -2.60 -4.52
C MET A 79 -10.41 -3.17 -5.52
N ALA A 80 -10.58 -4.43 -5.94
CA ALA A 80 -9.70 -5.08 -6.92
C ALA A 80 -9.74 -4.39 -8.29
N ASP A 81 -10.93 -4.04 -8.77
CA ASP A 81 -11.09 -3.29 -10.02
C ASP A 81 -10.49 -1.89 -9.93
N GLY A 82 -10.65 -1.22 -8.80
CA GLY A 82 -10.04 0.08 -8.54
C GLY A 82 -8.52 0.02 -8.59
N PHE A 83 -7.93 -1.00 -7.95
CA PHE A 83 -6.48 -1.24 -8.00
C PHE A 83 -5.97 -1.51 -9.41
N ARG A 84 -6.66 -2.37 -10.18
CA ARG A 84 -6.31 -2.64 -11.57
C ARG A 84 -6.28 -1.37 -12.41
N ARG A 85 -7.35 -0.57 -12.36
CA ARG A 85 -7.44 0.71 -13.11
C ARG A 85 -6.35 1.69 -12.70
N ALA A 86 -6.01 1.76 -11.42
CA ALA A 86 -4.95 2.63 -10.95
C ALA A 86 -3.58 2.18 -11.50
N ILE A 87 -3.28 0.88 -11.45
CA ILE A 87 -2.04 0.32 -11.99
C ILE A 87 -1.93 0.58 -13.50
N ASP A 88 -3.01 0.32 -14.25
CA ASP A 88 -3.07 0.58 -15.68
C ASP A 88 -2.77 2.06 -15.98
N TRP A 89 -3.41 2.99 -15.25
CA TRP A 89 -3.15 4.42 -15.38
C TRP A 89 -1.69 4.79 -15.07
N TYR A 90 -1.06 4.19 -14.06
CA TYR A 90 0.35 4.44 -13.76
C TYR A 90 1.29 4.00 -14.90
N PHE A 91 0.99 2.88 -15.57
CA PHE A 91 1.76 2.44 -16.74
C PHE A 91 1.50 3.33 -17.96
N GLU A 92 0.24 3.71 -18.22
CA GLU A 92 -0.14 4.58 -19.35
C GLU A 92 0.54 5.96 -19.27
N ASN A 93 0.71 6.49 -18.06
CA ASN A 93 1.36 7.79 -17.84
C ASN A 93 2.89 7.70 -17.71
N GLY A 94 3.47 6.51 -17.84
CA GLY A 94 4.93 6.32 -17.73
C GLY A 94 5.50 6.53 -16.33
N TYR A 95 4.66 6.46 -15.28
CA TYR A 95 5.11 6.56 -13.88
C TYR A 95 5.59 5.21 -13.33
N LEU A 96 5.18 4.12 -13.96
CA LEU A 96 5.69 2.78 -13.72
C LEU A 96 6.26 2.23 -15.02
N GLU A 97 7.42 1.59 -14.92
CA GLU A 97 8.00 0.82 -16.01
C GLU A 97 7.62 -0.65 -15.80
N LYS A 98 7.17 -1.33 -16.85
CA LYS A 98 7.00 -2.78 -16.79
C LYS A 98 8.39 -3.39 -16.65
N GLY A 99 8.64 -4.07 -15.53
CA GLY A 99 9.85 -4.86 -15.37
C GLY A 99 9.95 -5.86 -16.52
N SER A 100 11.10 -5.85 -17.20
CA SER A 100 11.46 -6.85 -18.21
C SER A 100 11.68 -8.22 -17.57
#